data_AF-A0A924NM46-F1
#
_entry.id   AF-A0A924NM46-F1
#
_cell.length_a   1.000
_cell.length_b   1.000
_cell.length_c   1.000
_cell.angle_alpha   90.00
_cell.angle_beta   90.00
_cell.angle_gamma   90.00
#
_symmetry.space_group_name_H-M   'P 1'
#
loop_
_entity.id
_entity.type
_entity.pdbx_description
1 polymer ?
#
loop_
_entity_poly.entity_id
_entity_poly.type
_entity_poly.pdbx_seq_one_letter_code
_entity_poly.pdbx_strand_id
1 'polypeptide(L)'
;MDESRGTWLARGLDSLLGTEKAMRIRTSQLVLATVLMLACIADFFWLVMHGIANAHDVVLWAGFSLGGLGLAFGLVRSGFSRRWPDPSLAFAQMLYAIACSSVAFVLAGDGRGVTLPLVAVILTFGMFGLSIRQVLFVAGYTLLLFGAAMVFVRVSSGSSVPFEVHIAYFFMLVIVVVGCSFLTWRLTTMREHMRKQKDQLEQALEKIQQIATRDELTGVANR
;
A
#
# COMPACT_ATOMS: atom_id res chain seq x y z
N MET A 1 22.35 20.79 26.06
CA MET A 1 22.88 20.14 24.83
C MET A 1 21.88 19.16 24.19
N ASP A 2 20.61 19.12 24.64
CA ASP A 2 19.61 18.11 24.20
C ASP A 2 18.51 18.67 23.27
N GLU A 3 18.26 19.99 23.29
CA GLU A 3 17.20 20.62 22.47
C GLU A 3 17.55 20.76 20.97
N SER A 4 18.84 20.75 20.60
CA SER A 4 19.22 20.91 19.18
C SER A 4 18.98 19.62 18.38
N ARG A 5 19.10 18.42 18.97
CA ARG A 5 18.87 17.16 18.24
C ARG A 5 17.40 16.97 17.86
N GLY A 6 16.47 17.43 18.71
CA GLY A 6 15.03 17.40 18.43
C GLY A 6 14.62 18.26 17.23
N THR A 7 15.26 19.42 17.04
CA THR A 7 14.93 20.36 15.97
C THR A 7 15.51 19.94 14.60
N TRP A 8 16.64 19.24 14.54
CA TRP A 8 17.17 18.67 13.29
C TRP A 8 16.37 17.45 12.83
N LEU A 9 15.96 16.58 13.75
CA LEU A 9 15.06 15.46 13.44
C LEU A 9 13.68 15.97 13.01
N ALA A 10 13.15 17.00 13.69
CA ALA A 10 11.89 17.64 13.30
C ALA A 10 11.97 18.34 11.94
N ARG A 11 13.06 19.06 11.63
CA ARG A 11 13.26 19.68 10.31
C ARG A 11 13.53 18.67 9.20
N GLY A 12 14.21 17.57 9.51
CA GLY A 12 14.37 16.45 8.59
C GLY A 12 13.04 15.77 8.30
N LEU A 13 12.23 15.55 9.33
CA LEU A 13 10.88 15.01 9.24
C LEU A 13 9.93 15.98 8.52
N ASP A 14 9.99 17.28 8.74
CA ASP A 14 9.17 18.29 8.04
C ASP A 14 9.58 18.46 6.57
N SER A 15 10.88 18.36 6.28
CA SER A 15 11.41 18.31 4.91
C SER A 15 11.05 17.00 4.19
N LEU A 16 10.93 15.90 4.93
CA LEU A 16 10.44 14.61 4.43
C LEU A 16 8.91 14.59 4.26
N LEU A 17 8.15 15.18 5.18
CA LEU A 17 6.68 15.07 5.28
C LEU A 17 5.94 16.08 4.39
N GLY A 18 6.54 17.23 4.09
CA GLY A 18 5.91 18.26 3.26
C GLY A 18 4.77 18.99 3.98
N THR A 19 4.69 20.29 3.77
CA THR A 19 3.82 21.24 4.48
C THR A 19 2.33 21.18 4.07
N GLU A 20 1.94 20.41 3.05
CA GLU A 20 0.56 20.28 2.59
C GLU A 20 -0.10 18.99 3.10
N LYS A 21 -1.34 19.07 3.64
CA LYS A 21 -2.10 17.89 4.13
C LYS A 21 -2.21 16.76 3.11
N ALA A 22 -2.33 17.09 1.82
CA ALA A 22 -2.35 16.12 0.72
C ALA A 22 -0.99 15.45 0.50
N MET A 23 0.13 16.16 0.73
CA MET A 23 1.48 15.59 0.69
C MET A 23 1.70 14.65 1.86
N ARG A 24 1.24 15.00 3.07
CA ARG A 24 1.45 14.21 4.29
C ARG A 24 0.83 12.81 4.22
N ILE A 25 -0.36 12.68 3.64
CA ILE A 25 -1.00 11.38 3.40
C ILE A 25 -0.16 10.56 2.40
N ARG A 26 0.32 11.18 1.31
CA ARG A 26 1.14 10.52 0.28
C ARG A 26 2.50 10.08 0.81
N THR A 27 3.18 10.94 1.57
CA THR A 27 4.45 10.60 2.21
C THR A 27 4.27 9.49 3.25
N SER A 28 3.16 9.48 4.00
CA SER A 28 2.91 8.44 4.98
C SER A 28 2.76 7.05 4.34
N GLN A 29 2.10 6.96 3.18
CA GLN A 29 1.99 5.72 2.40
C GLN A 29 3.35 5.25 1.90
N LEU A 30 4.17 6.19 1.41
CA LEU A 30 5.47 5.86 0.84
C LEU A 30 6.45 5.41 1.93
N VAL A 31 6.48 6.09 3.09
CA VAL A 31 7.26 5.69 4.27
C VAL A 31 6.86 4.30 4.75
N LEU A 32 5.57 4.02 4.85
CA LEU A 32 5.08 2.74 5.32
C LEU A 32 5.42 1.60 4.35
N ALA A 33 5.29 1.83 3.05
CA ALA A 33 5.74 0.88 2.04
C ALA A 33 7.27 0.65 2.09
N THR A 34 8.07 1.68 2.41
CA THR A 34 9.51 1.51 2.68
C THR A 34 9.76 0.64 3.90
N VAL A 35 9.08 0.91 5.01
CA VAL A 35 9.23 0.11 6.23
C VAL A 35 8.88 -1.36 5.98
N LEU A 36 7.80 -1.61 5.23
CA LEU A 36 7.39 -2.97 4.90
C LEU A 36 8.37 -3.66 3.97
N MET A 37 8.90 -2.97 2.96
CA MET A 37 9.92 -3.53 2.09
C MET A 37 11.19 -3.88 2.88
N LEU A 38 11.60 -3.04 3.82
CA LEU A 38 12.72 -3.33 4.72
C LEU A 38 12.43 -4.54 5.61
N ALA A 39 11.22 -4.68 6.12
CA ALA A 39 10.81 -5.87 6.88
C ALA A 39 10.87 -7.14 6.02
N CYS A 40 10.38 -7.09 4.77
CA CYS A 40 10.52 -8.21 3.82
C CYS A 40 11.98 -8.58 3.61
N ILE A 41 12.85 -7.59 3.40
CA ILE A 41 14.28 -7.82 3.19
C ILE A 41 14.89 -8.48 4.44
N ALA A 42 14.55 -8.00 5.65
CA ALA A 42 15.02 -8.58 6.90
C ALA A 42 14.59 -10.04 7.06
N ASP A 43 13.33 -10.37 6.75
CA ASP A 43 12.84 -11.76 6.76
C ASP A 43 13.65 -12.64 5.80
N PHE A 44 13.92 -12.17 4.58
CA PHE A 44 14.71 -12.95 3.62
C PHE A 44 16.18 -13.13 4.05
N PHE A 45 16.78 -12.12 4.68
CA PHE A 45 18.10 -12.29 5.31
C PHE A 45 18.06 -13.30 6.46
N TRP A 46 16.97 -13.35 7.23
CA TRP A 46 16.76 -14.39 8.24
C TRP A 46 16.68 -15.79 7.62
N LEU A 47 16.00 -15.95 6.48
CA LEU A 47 15.96 -17.22 5.73
C LEU A 47 17.35 -17.64 5.21
N VAL A 48 18.17 -16.69 4.77
CA VAL A 48 19.56 -16.93 4.35
C VAL A 48 20.40 -17.43 5.53
N MET A 49 20.26 -16.83 6.72
CA MET A 49 20.97 -17.26 7.92
C MET A 49 20.63 -18.70 8.33
N HIS A 50 19.44 -19.19 7.98
CA HIS A 50 19.00 -20.56 8.23
C HIS A 50 19.31 -21.53 7.07
N GLY A 51 20.02 -21.05 6.03
CA GLY A 51 20.42 -21.87 4.89
C GLY A 51 19.29 -22.26 3.94
N ILE A 52 18.11 -21.63 4.06
CA ILE A 52 16.93 -21.95 3.25
C ILE A 52 17.00 -21.27 1.87
N ALA A 53 17.70 -20.13 1.79
CA ALA A 53 17.82 -19.32 0.58
C ALA A 53 19.28 -18.96 0.27
N ASN A 54 19.61 -18.80 -1.01
CA ASN A 54 20.93 -18.38 -1.46
C ASN A 54 21.17 -16.90 -1.14
N ALA A 55 22.26 -16.59 -0.44
CA ALA A 55 22.62 -15.23 -0.08
C ALA A 55 22.78 -14.30 -1.30
N HIS A 56 23.38 -14.82 -2.38
CA HIS A 56 23.64 -14.04 -3.59
C HIS A 56 22.35 -13.56 -4.27
N ASP A 57 21.38 -14.46 -4.42
CA ASP A 57 20.10 -14.15 -5.08
C ASP A 57 19.27 -13.17 -4.24
N VAL A 58 19.30 -13.32 -2.91
CA VAL A 58 18.62 -12.42 -1.97
C VAL A 58 19.25 -11.02 -1.97
N VAL A 59 20.57 -10.90 -2.06
CA VAL A 59 21.25 -9.59 -2.13
C VAL A 59 20.92 -8.86 -3.44
N LEU A 60 20.93 -9.58 -4.58
CA LEU A 60 20.54 -9.00 -5.86
C LEU A 60 19.07 -8.55 -5.84
N TRP A 61 18.17 -9.39 -5.32
CA TRP A 61 16.76 -9.07 -5.18
C TRP A 61 16.52 -7.89 -4.23
N ALA A 62 17.23 -7.81 -3.10
CA ALA A 62 17.14 -6.72 -2.15
C ALA A 62 17.63 -5.40 -2.77
N GLY A 63 18.75 -5.44 -3.51
CA GLY A 63 19.27 -4.29 -4.25
C GLY A 63 18.28 -3.78 -5.31
N PHE A 64 17.68 -4.69 -6.08
CA PHE A 64 16.65 -4.33 -7.06
C PHE A 64 15.41 -3.72 -6.38
N SER A 65 14.92 -4.36 -5.31
CA SER A 65 13.74 -3.91 -4.57
C SER A 65 13.94 -2.53 -3.96
N LEU A 66 15.10 -2.28 -3.32
CA LEU A 66 15.46 -0.97 -2.79
C LEU A 66 15.68 0.06 -3.90
N GLY A 67 16.27 -0.33 -5.03
CA GLY A 67 16.50 0.55 -6.17
C GLY A 67 15.20 1.09 -6.76
N GLY A 68 14.21 0.24 -6.99
CA GLY A 68 12.89 0.67 -7.49
C GLY A 68 12.14 1.54 -6.48
N LEU A 69 12.26 1.24 -5.19
CA LEU A 69 11.67 2.05 -4.14
C LEU A 69 12.33 3.44 -4.02
N GLY A 70 13.66 3.48 -4.13
CA GLY A 70 14.45 4.72 -4.16
C GLY A 70 14.15 5.57 -5.39
N LEU A 71 13.94 4.94 -6.56
CA LEU A 71 13.47 5.61 -7.78
C LEU A 71 12.09 6.23 -7.58
N ALA A 72 11.14 5.48 -7.01
CA ALA A 72 9.81 6.01 -6.71
C ALA A 72 9.88 7.19 -5.73
N PHE A 73 10.69 7.08 -4.67
CA PHE A 73 10.93 8.17 -3.73
C PHE A 73 11.53 9.42 -4.43
N GLY A 74 12.53 9.23 -5.29
CA GLY A 74 13.16 10.30 -6.05
C GLY A 74 12.19 10.99 -7.03
N LEU A 75 11.31 10.23 -7.69
CA LEU A 75 10.28 10.75 -8.59
C LEU A 75 9.21 11.56 -7.87
N VAL A 76 8.79 11.11 -6.68
CA VAL A 76 7.85 11.86 -5.84
C VAL A 76 8.50 13.14 -5.31
N ARG A 77 9.76 13.07 -4.89
CA ARG A 77 10.48 14.22 -4.32
C ARG A 77 10.89 15.28 -5.35
N SER A 78 11.20 14.87 -6.58
CA SER A 78 11.47 15.80 -7.69
C SER A 78 10.22 16.55 -8.19
N GLY A 79 9.03 16.21 -7.67
CA GLY A 79 7.77 16.82 -8.08
C GLY A 79 7.32 16.44 -9.49
N PHE A 80 8.09 15.59 -10.19
CA PHE A 80 7.74 15.09 -11.51
C PHE A 80 6.46 14.22 -11.46
N SER A 81 6.23 13.52 -10.33
CA SER A 81 4.99 12.76 -10.10
C SER A 81 3.72 13.62 -10.16
N ARG A 82 3.80 14.94 -9.89
CA ARG A 82 2.64 15.85 -9.93
C ARG A 82 2.06 16.02 -11.34
N ARG A 83 2.83 15.67 -12.39
CA ARG A 83 2.37 15.71 -13.78
C ARG A 83 1.58 14.47 -14.18
N TRP A 84 1.58 13.42 -13.35
CA TRP A 84 0.92 12.15 -13.68
C TRP A 84 -0.48 12.07 -13.05
N PRO A 85 -1.39 11.26 -13.64
CA PRO A 85 -2.75 11.08 -13.10
C PRO A 85 -2.78 10.51 -11.68
N ASP A 86 -1.72 9.80 -11.27
CA ASP A 86 -1.52 9.29 -9.90
C ASP A 86 -0.29 9.95 -9.24
N PRO A 87 -0.46 11.11 -8.56
CA PRO A 87 0.64 11.89 -8.02
C PRO A 87 1.39 11.23 -6.87
N SER A 88 0.79 10.23 -6.21
CA SER A 88 1.42 9.48 -5.12
C SER A 88 2.23 8.30 -5.63
N LEU A 89 2.11 7.95 -6.92
CA LEU A 89 2.67 6.72 -7.49
C LEU A 89 2.28 5.46 -6.69
N ALA A 90 1.24 5.52 -5.84
CA ALA A 90 0.89 4.45 -4.92
C ALA A 90 0.45 3.20 -5.68
N PHE A 91 -0.26 3.37 -6.80
CA PHE A 91 -0.63 2.27 -7.67
C PHE A 91 0.62 1.59 -8.27
N ALA A 92 1.55 2.37 -8.83
CA ALA A 92 2.78 1.85 -9.40
C ALA A 92 3.67 1.18 -8.35
N GLN A 93 3.76 1.76 -7.15
CA GLN A 93 4.52 1.22 -6.03
C GLN A 93 3.96 -0.11 -5.55
N MET A 94 2.63 -0.30 -5.53
CA MET A 94 2.03 -1.59 -5.21
C MET A 94 2.29 -2.64 -6.29
N LEU A 95 2.16 -2.28 -7.58
CA LEU A 95 2.50 -3.22 -8.66
C LEU A 95 3.95 -3.67 -8.57
N TYR A 96 4.86 -2.72 -8.27
CA TYR A 96 6.27 -3.01 -8.06
C TYR A 96 6.49 -3.91 -6.84
N ALA A 97 5.85 -3.60 -5.70
CA ALA A 97 5.95 -4.40 -4.50
C ALA A 97 5.44 -5.84 -4.73
N ILE A 98 4.31 -6.01 -5.42
CA ILE A 98 3.76 -7.33 -5.78
C ILE A 98 4.73 -8.09 -6.70
N ALA A 99 5.32 -7.42 -7.68
CA ALA A 99 6.33 -8.03 -8.54
C ALA A 99 7.55 -8.50 -7.73
N CYS A 100 8.10 -7.63 -6.87
CA CYS A 100 9.19 -7.99 -5.95
C CYS A 100 8.80 -9.16 -5.04
N SER A 101 7.60 -9.17 -4.48
CA SER A 101 7.10 -10.27 -3.63
C SER A 101 6.93 -11.57 -4.42
N SER A 102 6.54 -11.51 -5.69
CA SER A 102 6.45 -12.71 -6.54
C SER A 102 7.82 -13.33 -6.84
N VAL A 103 8.85 -12.50 -7.06
CA VAL A 103 10.24 -12.97 -7.18
C VAL A 103 10.71 -13.54 -5.84
N ALA A 104 10.37 -12.88 -4.74
CA ALA A 104 10.68 -13.35 -3.40
C ALA A 104 10.05 -14.74 -3.13
N PHE A 105 8.82 -14.99 -3.61
CA PHE A 105 8.17 -16.31 -3.53
C PHE A 105 8.98 -17.40 -4.25
N VAL A 106 9.55 -17.10 -5.41
CA VAL A 106 10.41 -18.06 -6.15
C VAL A 106 11.69 -18.35 -5.36
N LEU A 107 12.28 -17.32 -4.75
CA LEU A 107 13.53 -17.43 -3.97
C LEU A 107 13.36 -18.06 -2.59
N ALA A 108 12.16 -18.00 -2.02
CA ALA A 108 11.89 -18.41 -0.63
C ALA A 108 12.05 -19.92 -0.38
N GLY A 109 12.19 -20.76 -1.41
CA GLY A 109 12.40 -22.20 -1.26
C GLY A 109 11.32 -22.85 -0.37
N ASP A 110 11.71 -23.57 0.66
CA ASP A 110 10.76 -24.22 1.57
C ASP A 110 10.01 -23.23 2.48
N GLY A 111 10.47 -21.98 2.58
CA GLY A 111 9.85 -20.89 3.33
C GLY A 111 8.75 -20.11 2.56
N ARG A 112 8.29 -20.60 1.40
CA ARG A 112 7.31 -19.91 0.52
C ARG A 112 6.07 -19.37 1.25
N GLY A 113 5.61 -20.05 2.29
CA GLY A 113 4.42 -19.65 3.07
C GLY A 113 4.50 -18.25 3.70
N VAL A 114 5.70 -17.74 3.98
CA VAL A 114 5.91 -16.42 4.59
C VAL A 114 5.52 -15.26 3.66
N THR A 115 5.49 -15.50 2.35
CA THR A 115 5.18 -14.45 1.37
C THR A 115 3.69 -14.12 1.23
N LEU A 116 2.79 -15.02 1.64
CA LEU A 116 1.34 -14.80 1.52
C LEU A 116 0.85 -13.67 2.46
N PRO A 117 1.26 -13.61 3.75
CA PRO A 117 1.00 -12.45 4.59
C PRO A 117 1.52 -11.12 4.02
N LEU A 118 2.69 -11.12 3.37
CA LEU A 118 3.25 -9.91 2.76
C LEU A 118 2.33 -9.34 1.68
N VAL A 119 1.77 -10.21 0.83
CA VAL A 119 0.78 -9.81 -0.17
C VAL A 119 -0.47 -9.22 0.48
N ALA A 120 -0.98 -9.83 1.55
CA ALA A 120 -2.16 -9.32 2.28
C ALA A 120 -1.92 -7.89 2.79
N VAL A 121 -0.73 -7.64 3.34
CA VAL A 121 -0.33 -6.33 3.83
C VAL A 121 -0.25 -5.32 2.68
N ILE A 122 0.39 -5.67 1.55
CA ILE A 122 0.46 -4.80 0.36
C ILE A 122 -0.94 -4.45 -0.16
N LEU A 123 -1.84 -5.42 -0.25
CA LEU A 123 -3.22 -5.18 -0.72
C LEU A 123 -4.01 -4.27 0.23
N THR A 124 -3.77 -4.40 1.54
CA THR A 124 -4.38 -3.52 2.55
C THR A 124 -3.94 -2.06 2.38
N PHE A 125 -2.74 -1.80 1.82
CA PHE A 125 -2.35 -0.43 1.46
C PHE A 125 -3.16 0.15 0.32
N GLY A 126 -3.59 -0.67 -0.64
CA GLY A 126 -4.42 -0.22 -1.75
C GLY A 126 -5.73 0.44 -1.31
N MET A 127 -6.24 0.06 -0.14
CA MET A 127 -7.45 0.60 0.48
C MET A 127 -7.44 2.11 0.72
N PHE A 128 -6.28 2.73 0.88
CA PHE A 128 -6.19 4.14 1.23
C PHE A 128 -6.14 5.08 0.04
N GLY A 129 -6.07 4.58 -1.20
CA GLY A 129 -5.89 5.45 -2.36
C GLY A 129 -6.40 4.94 -3.70
N LEU A 130 -6.84 3.67 -3.81
CA LEU A 130 -7.23 3.11 -5.11
C LEU A 130 -8.74 3.20 -5.34
N SER A 131 -9.07 3.45 -6.60
CA SER A 131 -10.42 3.23 -7.12
C SER A 131 -10.73 1.73 -7.18
N ILE A 132 -12.02 1.37 -7.14
CA ILE A 132 -12.46 -0.03 -7.22
C ILE A 132 -11.93 -0.76 -8.46
N ARG A 133 -11.77 -0.04 -9.58
CA ARG A 133 -11.18 -0.58 -10.83
C ARG A 133 -9.71 -0.93 -10.65
N GLN A 134 -8.94 -0.08 -9.97
CA GLN A 134 -7.54 -0.34 -9.66
C GLN A 134 -7.39 -1.50 -8.66
N VAL A 135 -8.29 -1.62 -7.69
CA VAL A 135 -8.30 -2.77 -6.75
C VAL A 135 -8.51 -4.08 -7.51
N LEU A 136 -9.49 -4.15 -8.41
CA LEU A 136 -9.74 -5.33 -9.24
C LEU A 136 -8.55 -5.67 -10.15
N PHE A 137 -7.93 -4.64 -10.74
CA PHE A 137 -6.73 -4.84 -11.56
C PHE A 137 -5.57 -5.39 -10.74
N VAL A 138 -5.30 -4.82 -9.56
CA VAL A 138 -4.23 -5.28 -8.65
C VAL A 138 -4.50 -6.71 -8.18
N ALA A 139 -5.74 -7.05 -7.87
CA ALA A 139 -6.14 -8.41 -7.50
C ALA A 139 -5.83 -9.40 -8.64
N GLY A 140 -6.27 -9.11 -9.86
CA GLY A 140 -5.97 -9.94 -11.04
C GLY A 140 -4.49 -10.04 -11.34
N TYR A 141 -3.77 -8.93 -11.26
CA TYR A 141 -2.31 -8.87 -11.44
C TYR A 141 -1.57 -9.73 -10.41
N THR A 142 -1.98 -9.68 -9.15
CA THR A 142 -1.42 -10.50 -8.07
C THR A 142 -1.61 -11.99 -8.34
N LEU A 143 -2.83 -12.39 -8.70
CA LEU A 143 -3.15 -13.79 -9.01
C LEU A 143 -2.36 -14.29 -10.23
N LEU A 144 -2.23 -13.48 -11.27
CA LEU A 144 -1.46 -13.82 -12.46
C LEU A 144 0.04 -13.96 -12.16
N LEU A 145 0.65 -13.00 -11.46
CA LEU A 145 2.07 -13.04 -11.13
C LEU A 145 2.42 -14.22 -10.23
N PHE A 146 1.67 -14.41 -9.15
CA PHE A 146 1.92 -15.53 -8.25
C PHE A 146 1.57 -16.88 -8.89
N GLY A 147 0.52 -16.94 -9.71
CA GLY A 147 0.21 -18.12 -10.51
C GLY A 147 1.36 -18.48 -11.46
N ALA A 148 1.90 -17.49 -12.16
CA ALA A 148 3.07 -17.66 -13.01
C ALA A 148 4.32 -18.07 -12.21
N ALA A 149 4.54 -17.47 -11.03
CA ALA A 149 5.65 -17.83 -10.14
C ALA A 149 5.53 -19.28 -9.64
N MET A 150 4.32 -19.74 -9.30
CA MET A 150 4.08 -21.13 -8.91
C MET A 150 4.34 -22.11 -10.06
N VAL A 151 3.89 -21.79 -11.27
CA VAL A 151 4.18 -22.59 -12.47
C VAL A 151 5.69 -22.61 -12.76
N PHE A 152 6.36 -21.46 -12.64
CA PHE A 152 7.79 -21.35 -12.85
C PHE A 152 8.58 -22.20 -11.85
N VAL A 153 8.27 -22.13 -10.55
CA VAL A 153 8.89 -22.99 -9.52
C VAL A 153 8.67 -24.47 -9.83
N ARG A 154 7.47 -24.83 -10.30
CA ARG A 154 7.13 -26.21 -10.62
C ARG A 154 7.93 -26.77 -11.81
N VAL A 155 8.20 -25.94 -12.81
CA VAL A 155 8.96 -26.31 -14.02
C VAL A 155 10.47 -26.26 -13.76
N SER A 156 10.96 -25.18 -13.14
CA SER A 156 12.39 -24.91 -13.01
C SER A 156 13.05 -25.66 -11.85
N SER A 157 12.34 -25.92 -10.76
CA SER A 157 13.00 -26.33 -9.51
C SER A 157 12.83 -27.80 -9.12
N GLY A 158 12.16 -28.64 -9.92
CA GLY A 158 11.97 -30.06 -9.56
C GLY A 158 11.49 -30.23 -8.11
N SER A 159 10.58 -29.35 -7.69
CA SER A 159 10.24 -29.09 -6.29
C SER A 159 9.95 -30.39 -5.53
N SER A 160 10.60 -30.56 -4.38
CA SER A 160 10.30 -31.61 -3.38
C SER A 160 8.95 -31.42 -2.71
N VAL A 161 8.32 -30.24 -2.88
CA VAL A 161 7.03 -29.91 -2.29
C VAL A 161 5.92 -30.60 -3.11
N PRO A 162 5.05 -31.39 -2.45
CA PRO A 162 3.94 -32.06 -3.12
C PRO A 162 3.00 -31.11 -3.87
N PHE A 163 2.31 -31.64 -4.87
CA PHE A 163 1.38 -30.85 -5.69
C PHE A 163 0.19 -30.33 -4.86
N GLU A 164 -0.26 -31.08 -3.85
CA GLU A 164 -1.36 -30.67 -2.99
C GLU A 164 -1.05 -29.38 -2.22
N VAL A 165 0.21 -29.20 -1.80
CA VAL A 165 0.64 -28.02 -1.06
C VAL A 165 0.69 -26.78 -1.97
N HIS A 166 1.07 -26.93 -3.23
CA HIS A 166 1.03 -25.83 -4.20
C HIS A 166 -0.41 -25.37 -4.47
N ILE A 167 -1.34 -26.33 -4.60
CA ILE A 167 -2.78 -26.02 -4.70
C ILE A 167 -3.26 -25.27 -3.46
N ALA A 168 -2.87 -25.72 -2.27
CA ALA A 168 -3.22 -25.04 -1.02
C ALA A 168 -2.71 -23.60 -0.97
N TYR A 169 -1.46 -23.34 -1.40
CA TYR A 169 -0.93 -21.97 -1.50
C TYR A 169 -1.69 -21.12 -2.50
N PHE A 170 -2.08 -21.68 -3.65
CA PHE A 170 -2.88 -20.96 -4.64
C PHE A 170 -4.26 -20.60 -4.10
N PHE A 171 -4.97 -21.54 -3.48
CA PHE A 171 -6.27 -21.26 -2.86
C PHE A 171 -6.16 -20.25 -1.72
N MET A 172 -5.12 -20.36 -0.89
CA MET A 172 -4.89 -19.40 0.20
C MET A 172 -4.60 -18.00 -0.34
N LEU A 173 -3.82 -17.89 -1.42
CA LEU A 173 -3.61 -16.62 -2.13
C LEU A 173 -4.94 -16.06 -2.64
N VAL A 174 -5.78 -16.88 -3.28
CA VAL A 174 -7.10 -16.44 -3.75
C VAL A 174 -7.95 -15.93 -2.58
N ILE A 175 -7.99 -16.66 -1.46
CA ILE A 175 -8.73 -16.25 -0.26
C ILE A 175 -8.22 -14.91 0.27
N VAL A 176 -6.89 -14.74 0.37
CA VAL A 176 -6.28 -13.49 0.82
C VAL A 176 -6.62 -12.33 -0.13
N VAL A 177 -6.46 -12.53 -1.43
CA VAL A 177 -6.73 -11.50 -2.45
C VAL A 177 -8.21 -11.10 -2.41
N VAL A 178 -9.12 -12.07 -2.38
CA VAL A 178 -10.57 -11.82 -2.33
C VAL A 178 -10.96 -11.16 -1.01
N GLY A 179 -10.45 -11.66 0.12
CA GLY A 179 -10.72 -11.12 1.45
C GLY A 179 -10.25 -9.67 1.61
N CYS A 180 -9.01 -9.37 1.21
CA CYS A 180 -8.47 -8.01 1.21
C CYS A 180 -9.25 -7.09 0.25
N SER A 181 -9.63 -7.58 -0.93
CA SER A 181 -10.42 -6.81 -1.89
C SER A 181 -11.82 -6.48 -1.34
N PHE A 182 -12.48 -7.45 -0.70
CA PHE A 182 -13.80 -7.26 -0.08
C PHE A 182 -13.73 -6.29 1.10
N LEU A 183 -12.74 -6.43 1.98
CA LEU A 183 -12.53 -5.52 3.10
C LEU A 183 -12.28 -4.09 2.61
N THR A 184 -11.47 -3.95 1.57
CA THR A 184 -11.19 -2.67 0.92
C THR A 184 -12.44 -2.04 0.32
N TRP A 185 -13.26 -2.83 -0.36
CA TRP A 185 -14.52 -2.36 -0.92
C TRP A 185 -15.51 -1.91 0.16
N ARG A 186 -15.61 -2.65 1.27
CA ARG A 186 -16.48 -2.29 2.40
C ARG A 186 -16.04 -0.97 3.05
N LEU A 187 -14.73 -0.79 3.25
CA LEU A 187 -14.19 0.40 3.89
C LEU A 187 -14.28 1.65 3.01
N THR A 188 -14.07 1.51 1.70
CA THR A 188 -14.31 2.60 0.74
C THR A 188 -15.77 3.02 0.72
N THR A 189 -16.69 2.04 0.66
CA THR A 189 -18.14 2.30 0.73
C THR A 189 -18.53 3.01 2.03
N MET A 190 -18.01 2.57 3.18
CA MET A 190 -18.31 3.20 4.48
C MET A 190 -17.82 4.66 4.55
N ARG A 191 -16.64 4.95 4.00
CA ARG A 191 -16.13 6.33 3.92
C ARG A 191 -17.01 7.23 3.05
N GLU A 192 -17.51 6.71 1.93
CA GLU A 192 -18.43 7.47 1.08
C GLU A 192 -19.74 7.79 1.79
N HIS A 193 -20.29 6.87 2.58
CA HIS A 193 -21.48 7.11 3.39
C HIS A 193 -21.24 8.18 4.46
N MET A 194 -20.13 8.08 5.20
CA MET A 194 -19.76 9.08 6.21
C MET A 194 -19.60 10.47 5.61
N ARG A 195 -19.03 10.57 4.40
CA ARG A 195 -18.86 11.83 3.69
C ARG A 195 -20.20 12.44 3.29
N LYS A 196 -21.10 11.63 2.71
CA LYS A 196 -22.46 12.05 2.36
C LYS A 196 -23.25 12.52 3.60
N GLN A 197 -23.13 11.81 4.73
CA GLN A 197 -23.79 12.19 5.98
C GLN A 197 -23.29 13.53 6.51
N LYS A 198 -21.97 13.76 6.44
CA LYS A 198 -21.39 15.05 6.83
C LYS A 198 -21.90 16.18 5.94
N ASP A 199 -21.89 15.99 4.63
CA ASP A 199 -22.36 16.99 3.67
C ASP A 199 -23.86 17.32 3.88
N GLN A 200 -24.67 16.30 4.16
CA GLN A 200 -26.10 16.49 4.50
C GLN A 200 -26.30 17.25 5.81
N LEU A 201 -25.48 17.00 6.83
CA LEU A 201 -25.55 17.71 8.10
C LEU A 201 -25.15 19.18 7.94
N GLU A 202 -24.09 19.45 7.14
CA GLU A 202 -23.62 20.79 6.84
C GLU A 202 -24.69 21.59 6.08
N GLN A 203 -25.34 20.98 5.08
CA GLN A 203 -26.48 21.57 4.36
C GLN A 203 -27.70 21.83 5.26
N ALA A 204 -28.03 20.91 6.18
CA ALA A 204 -29.12 21.09 7.12
C ALA A 204 -28.85 22.26 8.08
N LEU A 205 -27.61 22.39 8.55
CA LEU A 205 -27.18 23.46 9.44
C LEU A 205 -27.20 24.82 8.72
N GLU A 206 -26.74 24.87 7.47
CA GLU A 206 -26.80 26.07 6.62
C GLU A 206 -28.26 26.49 6.37
N LYS A 207 -29.16 25.53 6.14
CA LYS A 207 -30.60 25.80 5.95
C LYS A 207 -31.27 26.33 7.22
N ILE A 208 -30.96 25.77 8.39
CA ILE A 208 -31.45 26.30 9.68
C ILE A 208 -30.91 27.70 9.91
N GLN A 209 -29.62 27.94 9.63
CA GLN A 209 -29.01 29.25 9.78
C GLN A 209 -29.69 30.28 8.87
N GLN A 210 -30.01 29.94 7.62
CA GLN A 210 -30.75 30.80 6.69
C GLN A 210 -32.17 31.12 7.16
N ILE A 211 -32.89 30.13 7.73
CA ILE A 211 -34.23 30.33 8.31
C ILE A 211 -34.15 31.18 9.58
N ALA A 212 -33.13 30.98 10.41
CA ALA A 212 -32.92 31.75 11.64
C ALA A 212 -32.40 33.18 11.39
N THR A 213 -31.73 33.44 10.25
CA THR A 213 -31.35 34.81 9.83
C THR A 213 -32.43 35.51 9.01
N ARG A 214 -33.40 34.79 8.43
CA ARG A 214 -34.64 35.38 7.90
C ARG A 214 -35.71 35.41 8.99
N ASP A 215 -35.65 36.46 9.79
CA ASP A 215 -36.62 36.75 10.82
C ASP A 215 -37.99 37.12 10.20
N GLU A 216 -38.91 36.14 10.14
CA GLU A 216 -40.30 36.38 9.76
C GLU A 216 -41.14 37.03 10.88
N LEU A 217 -40.57 37.31 12.06
CA LEU A 217 -41.31 37.84 13.20
C LEU A 217 -40.88 39.23 13.70
N THR A 218 -39.80 39.84 13.20
CA THR A 218 -39.51 41.27 13.51
C THR A 218 -39.27 42.20 12.32
N GLY A 219 -39.14 41.70 11.08
CA GLY A 219 -39.16 42.58 9.89
C GLY A 219 -38.09 43.67 9.84
N VAL A 220 -36.96 43.52 10.53
CA VAL A 220 -35.79 44.40 10.40
C VAL A 220 -34.49 43.60 10.42
N ALA A 221 -33.54 44.01 9.58
CA ALA A 221 -32.23 43.39 9.46
C ALA A 221 -31.46 43.55 10.79
N ASN A 222 -31.15 42.42 11.44
CA ASN A 222 -30.32 42.47 12.64
C ASN A 222 -28.84 42.60 12.26
N ARG A 223 -28.15 43.46 13.02
CA ARG A 223 -26.74 43.81 12.88
C ARG A 223 -25.87 42.88 13.72
#